data_AF-A0A3C1K3E6-F1
#
_entry.id   AF-A0A3C1K3E6-F1
#
_cell.length_a   1.000
_cell.length_b   1.000
_cell.length_c   1.000
_cell.angle_alpha   90.00
_cell.angle_beta   90.00
_cell.angle_gamma   90.00
#
_symmetry.space_group_name_H-M   'P 1'
#
loop_
_entity.id
_entity.type
_entity.pdbx_description
1 polymer ?
#
loop_
_entity_poly.entity_id
_entity_poly.type
_entity_poly.pdbx_seq_one_letter_code
_entity_poly.pdbx_strand_id
1 'polypeptide(L)'
;MIDIARYGTKKYGSAKYGSGGTIIKVTPPGGEQKTIEAFQVCETALSVTDRAGSFRLSLPAFDNSIIDVYPVGSDVTIDQGENIFRGWVIRPPKSLMGVVRTASLEGATYTSRTQKIIVTESYTNVAISDIVLNLFSKYVSWATVTKVQACSKIISINFGDVFLWDAMEQLCRISLYDWYIDETLDVNFFDKISSVNPIVLSQENANYKRGSANFTPDASKLVNKLWVKGGKAVSDPFTQSITISGTTPIPLFYTPRSPITVTIGGVEKTLGIQNITDVGTKDFLINTNEKLLIPDLCTSGTGTIVYCYEYPIKLLLEDKQSQTKYGVFEDILNADTDDKTIARELGIQYLFKYSNPVMTGNIQPMEGKYKPGELIKIEIPDININDYFQIKQVRNSSVPGLGQININLQLETPERDISGILKEFNERLAKLERTIYKNSGTEVTVEQYREYTDSLTMPTITDSSITYVLHQYPICGTGTICNTTLLI
;
A
#
# COMPACT_ATOMS: atom_id res chain seq x y z
N MET A 1 2.88 22.67 -71.01
CA MET A 1 1.48 22.24 -70.81
C MET A 1 1.43 20.73 -70.97
N ILE A 2 1.49 19.99 -69.87
CA ILE A 2 1.18 18.55 -69.80
C ILE A 2 0.33 18.39 -68.55
N ASP A 3 -0.86 17.82 -68.74
CA ASP A 3 -1.94 17.65 -67.78
C ASP A 3 -1.52 16.92 -66.51
N ILE A 4 -1.72 17.56 -65.36
CA ILE A 4 -1.71 16.91 -64.05
C ILE A 4 -3.12 16.35 -63.82
N ALA A 5 -3.27 15.07 -64.12
CA ALA A 5 -4.50 14.32 -63.91
C ALA A 5 -4.92 14.34 -62.42
N ARG A 6 -6.21 14.61 -62.24
CA ARG A 6 -6.98 14.55 -60.99
C ARG A 6 -6.73 13.22 -60.26
N TYR A 7 -6.03 13.28 -59.13
CA TYR A 7 -6.11 12.22 -58.13
C TYR A 7 -7.49 12.26 -57.49
N GLY A 8 -8.35 11.33 -57.93
CA GLY A 8 -9.68 11.13 -57.36
C GLY A 8 -9.58 10.80 -55.87
N THR A 9 -10.36 11.52 -55.08
CA THR A 9 -10.75 11.15 -53.72
C THR A 9 -11.40 9.77 -53.76
N LYS A 10 -10.62 8.71 -53.54
CA LYS A 10 -11.18 7.40 -53.17
C LYS A 10 -11.87 7.61 -51.83
N LYS A 11 -13.20 7.71 -51.85
CA LYS A 11 -14.04 7.44 -50.68
C LYS A 11 -13.61 6.06 -50.18
N TYR A 12 -12.91 6.02 -49.03
CA TYR A 12 -12.77 4.79 -48.28
C TYR A 12 -14.19 4.33 -47.97
N GLY A 13 -14.59 3.22 -48.59
CA GLY A 13 -15.89 2.63 -48.35
C GLY A 13 -16.01 2.37 -46.86
N SER A 14 -17.09 2.88 -46.26
CA SER A 14 -17.53 2.55 -44.91
C SER A 14 -17.83 1.06 -44.86
N ALA A 15 -16.80 0.26 -44.63
CA ALA A 15 -16.96 -1.15 -44.31
C ALA A 15 -17.72 -1.17 -42.98
N LYS A 16 -18.96 -1.66 -42.99
CA LYS A 16 -19.70 -1.95 -41.77
C LYS A 16 -18.91 -2.99 -40.99
N TYR A 17 -18.22 -2.54 -39.94
CA TYR A 17 -17.42 -3.38 -39.06
C TYR A 17 -18.33 -4.41 -38.38
N GLY A 18 -18.03 -5.70 -38.58
CA GLY A 18 -18.65 -6.80 -37.86
C GLY A 18 -18.38 -6.70 -36.35
N SER A 19 -19.20 -7.38 -35.56
CA SER A 19 -19.44 -7.22 -34.11
C SER A 19 -18.26 -7.55 -33.15
N GLY A 20 -17.05 -7.08 -33.44
CA GLY A 20 -15.87 -7.22 -32.57
C GLY A 20 -14.79 -6.16 -32.82
N GLY A 21 -15.16 -5.00 -33.37
CA GLY A 21 -14.24 -3.90 -33.65
C GLY A 21 -14.15 -2.91 -32.49
N THR A 22 -12.96 -2.33 -32.28
CA THR A 22 -12.75 -1.25 -31.31
C THR A 22 -13.62 -0.04 -31.66
N ILE A 23 -14.42 0.44 -30.71
CA ILE A 23 -15.24 1.65 -30.86
C ILE A 23 -14.61 2.75 -30.02
N ILE A 24 -14.29 3.88 -30.65
CA ILE A 24 -13.67 5.02 -29.97
C ILE A 24 -14.60 6.22 -30.10
N LYS A 25 -15.00 6.77 -28.95
CA LYS A 25 -15.86 7.95 -28.84
C LYS A 25 -15.11 9.05 -28.13
N VAL A 26 -15.15 10.26 -28.68
CA VAL A 26 -14.51 11.45 -28.11
C VAL A 26 -15.53 12.57 -28.01
N THR A 27 -15.64 13.19 -26.83
CA THR A 27 -16.55 14.30 -26.56
C THR A 27 -15.73 15.53 -26.16
N PRO A 28 -15.57 16.54 -27.04
CA PRO A 28 -14.89 17.78 -26.71
C PRO A 28 -15.59 18.52 -25.56
N PRO A 29 -14.88 19.34 -24.77
CA PRO A 29 -15.50 20.14 -23.72
C PRO A 29 -16.60 21.05 -24.28
N GLY A 30 -17.85 20.87 -23.82
CA GLY A 30 -19.01 21.62 -24.30
C GLY A 30 -19.45 21.29 -25.74
N GLY A 31 -18.86 20.27 -26.37
CA GLY A 31 -19.18 19.82 -27.72
C GLY A 31 -19.98 18.52 -27.75
N GLU A 32 -20.38 18.12 -28.96
CA GLU A 32 -21.06 16.85 -29.19
C GLU A 32 -20.07 15.68 -29.31
N GLN A 33 -20.52 14.49 -28.89
CA GLN A 33 -19.74 13.26 -29.00
C GLN A 33 -19.53 12.87 -30.46
N LYS A 34 -18.29 12.50 -30.81
CA LYS A 34 -17.89 12.03 -32.14
C LYS A 34 -17.28 10.63 -32.05
N THR A 35 -17.59 9.78 -33.03
CA THR A 35 -16.97 8.45 -33.17
C THR A 35 -15.77 8.56 -34.10
N ILE A 36 -14.64 7.95 -33.73
CA ILE A 36 -13.48 7.85 -34.61
C ILE A 36 -13.64 6.60 -35.48
N GLU A 37 -13.88 6.83 -36.78
CA GLU A 37 -14.13 5.76 -37.75
C GLU A 37 -12.84 5.16 -38.33
N ALA A 38 -11.73 5.90 -38.30
CA ALA A 38 -10.46 5.48 -38.89
C ALA A 38 -9.29 5.72 -37.93
N PHE A 39 -8.59 4.65 -37.57
CA PHE A 39 -7.35 4.67 -36.83
C PHE A 39 -6.38 3.63 -37.40
N GLN A 40 -5.12 3.64 -36.96
CA GLN A 40 -4.11 2.64 -37.33
C GLN A 40 -3.86 1.68 -36.18
N VAL A 41 -3.69 2.22 -34.97
CA VAL A 41 -3.44 1.47 -33.74
C VAL A 41 -4.14 2.19 -32.60
N CYS A 42 -4.84 1.44 -31.76
CA CYS A 42 -5.39 1.92 -30.49
C CYS A 42 -4.83 1.07 -29.35
N GLU A 43 -4.16 1.73 -28.42
CA GLU A 43 -3.56 1.12 -27.24
C GLU A 43 -4.15 1.73 -25.98
N THR A 44 -4.51 0.90 -25.01
CA THR A 44 -4.87 1.32 -23.65
C THR A 44 -4.01 0.57 -22.66
N ALA A 45 -3.58 1.24 -21.58
CA ALA A 45 -2.88 0.64 -20.48
C ALA A 45 -3.54 1.06 -19.17
N LEU A 46 -3.93 0.10 -18.33
CA LEU A 46 -4.37 0.34 -16.96
C LEU A 46 -3.33 -0.27 -16.03
N SER A 47 -2.98 0.39 -14.93
CA SER A 47 -1.88 0.01 -14.05
C SER A 47 -2.23 0.34 -12.60
N VAL A 48 -1.81 -0.50 -11.64
CA VAL A 48 -1.81 -0.15 -10.21
C VAL A 48 -0.54 0.61 -9.81
N THR A 49 0.55 0.48 -10.56
CA THR A 49 1.83 1.12 -10.20
C THR A 49 2.02 2.47 -10.85
N ASP A 50 1.47 2.67 -12.04
CA ASP A 50 1.51 3.96 -12.70
C ASP A 50 0.40 4.83 -12.14
N ARG A 51 0.72 6.08 -11.81
CA ARG A 51 -0.24 7.05 -11.23
C ARG A 51 -1.51 7.28 -12.06
N ALA A 52 -1.55 6.74 -13.27
CA ALA A 52 -2.64 6.85 -14.21
C ALA A 52 -2.57 5.73 -15.26
N GLY A 53 -3.72 5.16 -15.61
CA GLY A 53 -3.82 4.47 -16.90
C GLY A 53 -3.72 5.47 -18.04
N SER A 54 -3.38 4.98 -19.24
CA SER A 54 -3.18 5.80 -20.42
C SER A 54 -3.81 5.19 -21.66
N PHE A 55 -4.05 6.02 -22.67
CA PHE A 55 -4.36 5.55 -24.01
C PHE A 55 -3.50 6.29 -25.03
N ARG A 56 -3.29 5.60 -26.16
CA ARG A 56 -2.64 6.16 -27.34
C ARG A 56 -3.39 5.70 -28.58
N LEU A 57 -3.70 6.66 -29.44
CA LEU A 57 -4.37 6.43 -30.70
C LEU A 57 -3.54 7.01 -31.84
N SER A 58 -3.15 6.15 -32.78
CA SER A 58 -2.52 6.58 -34.04
C SER A 58 -3.61 6.76 -35.09
N LEU A 59 -3.80 7.99 -35.53
CA LEU A 59 -4.79 8.38 -36.54
C LEU A 59 -4.10 8.63 -37.89
N PRO A 60 -4.70 8.22 -39.02
CA PRO A 60 -4.29 8.73 -40.31
C PRO A 60 -4.64 10.23 -40.39
N ALA A 61 -3.64 11.08 -40.60
CA ALA A 61 -3.84 12.52 -40.70
C ALA A 61 -4.08 12.90 -42.17
N PHE A 62 -5.31 12.71 -42.64
CA PHE A 62 -5.68 13.03 -44.02
C PHE A 62 -5.70 14.55 -44.29
N ASP A 63 -5.95 15.36 -43.27
CA ASP A 63 -5.83 16.83 -43.28
C ASP A 63 -5.54 17.39 -41.87
N ASN A 64 -5.38 18.70 -41.76
CA ASN A 64 -5.12 19.38 -40.48
C ASN A 64 -6.36 19.49 -39.58
N SER A 65 -7.55 19.12 -40.06
CA SER A 65 -8.81 19.33 -39.32
C SER A 65 -8.91 18.45 -38.08
N ILE A 66 -8.23 17.29 -38.06
CA ILE A 66 -8.28 16.36 -36.92
C ILE A 66 -7.63 16.94 -35.66
N ILE A 67 -6.72 17.90 -35.80
CA ILE A 67 -5.95 18.52 -34.71
C ILE A 67 -6.86 19.40 -33.83
N ASP A 68 -7.74 20.16 -34.46
CA ASP A 68 -8.63 21.10 -33.76
C ASP A 68 -9.90 20.43 -33.21
N VAL A 69 -10.21 19.22 -33.69
CA VAL A 69 -11.44 18.51 -33.33
C VAL A 69 -11.37 17.87 -31.94
N TYR A 70 -10.17 17.54 -31.45
CA TYR A 70 -9.97 16.83 -30.18
C TYR A 70 -9.03 17.59 -29.24
N PRO A 71 -9.47 18.71 -28.65
CA PRO A 71 -8.64 19.52 -27.75
C PRO A 71 -8.34 18.81 -26.42
N VAL A 72 -7.38 19.36 -25.67
CA VAL A 72 -7.10 18.95 -24.28
C VAL A 72 -8.39 19.00 -23.46
N GLY A 73 -8.60 17.98 -22.61
CA GLY A 73 -9.80 17.89 -21.76
C GLY A 73 -10.99 17.17 -22.41
N SER A 74 -10.91 16.78 -23.69
CA SER A 74 -11.96 15.97 -24.33
C SER A 74 -12.11 14.63 -23.62
N ASP A 75 -13.33 14.23 -23.29
CA ASP A 75 -13.68 12.91 -22.74
C ASP A 75 -13.50 11.84 -23.82
N VAL A 76 -12.92 10.71 -23.46
CA VAL A 76 -12.63 9.60 -24.37
C VAL A 76 -13.14 8.31 -23.78
N THR A 77 -13.93 7.58 -24.57
CA THR A 77 -14.33 6.20 -24.28
C THR A 77 -13.82 5.30 -25.39
N ILE A 78 -13.07 4.27 -25.03
CA ILE A 78 -12.54 3.25 -25.93
C ILE A 78 -13.12 1.91 -25.49
N ASP A 79 -13.93 1.31 -26.36
CA ASP A 79 -14.50 -0.02 -26.18
C ASP A 79 -13.69 -1.00 -27.03
N GLN A 80 -12.99 -1.92 -26.35
CA GLN A 80 -12.25 -3.03 -26.92
C GLN A 80 -12.86 -4.35 -26.44
N GLY A 81 -14.14 -4.55 -26.74
CA GLY A 81 -14.88 -5.76 -26.38
C GLY A 81 -15.24 -5.77 -24.90
N GLU A 82 -14.73 -6.73 -24.13
CA GLU A 82 -14.98 -6.78 -22.68
C GLU A 82 -14.21 -5.72 -21.88
N ASN A 83 -13.25 -5.05 -22.53
CA ASN A 83 -12.37 -4.06 -21.92
C ASN A 83 -12.79 -2.66 -22.38
N ILE A 84 -13.34 -1.89 -21.44
CA ILE A 84 -13.73 -0.49 -21.67
C ILE A 84 -12.73 0.40 -20.94
N PHE A 85 -12.12 1.32 -21.67
CA PHE A 85 -11.29 2.37 -21.13
C PHE A 85 -12.04 3.70 -21.20
N ARG A 86 -12.00 4.47 -20.11
CA ARG A 86 -12.50 5.83 -20.09
C ARG A 86 -11.46 6.79 -19.54
N GLY A 87 -11.28 7.92 -20.21
CA GLY A 87 -10.26 8.89 -19.88
C GLY A 87 -10.47 10.23 -20.55
N TRP A 88 -9.40 11.00 -20.63
CA TRP A 88 -9.44 12.34 -21.19
C TRP A 88 -8.15 12.67 -21.96
N VAL A 89 -8.27 13.52 -22.98
CA VAL A 89 -7.15 13.93 -23.83
C VAL A 89 -6.19 14.83 -23.06
N ILE A 90 -4.92 14.43 -22.97
CA ILE A 90 -3.84 15.24 -22.38
C ILE A 90 -2.99 15.87 -23.48
N ARG A 91 -2.68 15.10 -24.52
CA ARG A 91 -1.92 15.56 -25.68
C ARG A 91 -2.82 15.45 -26.92
N PRO A 92 -3.31 16.58 -27.46
CA PRO A 92 -4.12 16.59 -28.66
C PRO A 92 -3.25 16.14 -29.86
N PRO A 93 -3.88 15.79 -30.99
CA PRO A 93 -3.17 15.23 -32.13
C PRO A 93 -2.11 16.20 -32.63
N LYS A 94 -0.85 15.75 -32.75
CA LYS A 94 0.21 16.49 -33.46
C LYS A 94 0.54 15.76 -34.77
N SER A 95 0.60 16.50 -35.87
CA SER A 95 1.02 15.93 -37.17
C SER A 95 2.52 15.72 -37.19
N LEU A 96 2.95 14.52 -37.59
CA LEU A 96 4.34 14.25 -38.00
C LEU A 96 4.54 14.51 -39.50
N MET A 97 5.67 15.10 -39.88
CA MET A 97 6.04 15.30 -41.29
C MET A 97 6.70 14.04 -41.85
N GLY A 98 6.09 13.46 -42.89
CA GLY A 98 6.53 12.27 -43.63
C GLY A 98 5.62 12.00 -44.83
N VAL A 99 5.89 10.93 -45.61
CA VAL A 99 5.08 10.57 -46.80
C VAL A 99 3.66 10.15 -46.42
N VAL A 100 3.47 9.57 -45.23
CA VAL A 100 2.16 9.34 -44.60
C VAL A 100 2.09 10.23 -43.37
N ARG A 101 1.14 11.18 -43.37
CA ARG A 101 0.87 12.00 -42.19
C ARG A 101 0.13 11.14 -41.16
N THR A 102 0.70 11.00 -39.98
CA THR A 102 0.06 10.36 -38.83
C THR A 102 -0.08 11.38 -37.71
N ALA A 103 -1.18 11.28 -36.97
CA ALA A 103 -1.42 12.08 -35.77
C ALA A 103 -1.57 11.16 -34.56
N SER A 104 -0.88 11.47 -33.46
CA SER A 104 -0.95 10.72 -32.20
C SER A 104 -1.84 11.47 -31.22
N LEU A 105 -2.96 10.87 -30.82
CA LEU A 105 -3.83 11.37 -29.76
C LEU A 105 -3.56 10.57 -28.49
N GLU A 106 -3.28 11.25 -27.38
CA GLU A 106 -2.87 10.60 -26.13
C GLU A 106 -3.58 11.21 -24.93
N GLY A 107 -3.83 10.37 -23.93
CA GLY A 107 -4.49 10.80 -22.71
C GLY A 107 -4.38 9.79 -21.59
N ALA A 108 -5.13 10.05 -20.52
CA ALA A 108 -5.07 9.28 -19.29
C ALA A 108 -6.45 8.97 -18.73
N THR A 109 -6.52 7.99 -17.82
CA THR A 109 -7.75 7.64 -17.10
C THR A 109 -8.27 8.79 -16.25
N TYR A 110 -9.54 8.74 -15.86
CA TYR A 110 -10.12 9.74 -14.96
C TYR A 110 -9.47 9.77 -13.58
N THR A 111 -8.94 8.64 -13.09
CA THR A 111 -8.17 8.60 -11.84
C THR A 111 -7.02 9.62 -11.85
N SER A 112 -6.36 9.82 -12.99
CA SER A 112 -5.25 10.78 -13.15
C SER A 112 -5.63 12.24 -12.86
N ARG A 113 -6.91 12.59 -13.01
CA ARG A 113 -7.40 13.96 -12.79
C ARG A 113 -7.27 14.39 -11.34
N THR A 114 -7.28 13.44 -10.41
CA THR A 114 -7.05 13.69 -8.97
C THR A 114 -5.64 14.22 -8.66
N GLN A 115 -4.66 13.99 -9.54
CA GLN A 115 -3.31 14.56 -9.44
C GLN A 115 -3.28 16.08 -9.69
N LYS A 116 -4.43 16.68 -10.03
CA LYS A 116 -4.59 18.13 -10.27
C LYS A 116 -5.57 18.77 -9.30
N ILE A 117 -6.02 18.03 -8.28
CA ILE A 117 -6.96 18.49 -7.27
C ILE A 117 -6.19 18.63 -5.96
N ILE A 118 -6.19 19.83 -5.38
CA ILE A 118 -5.54 20.09 -4.08
C ILE A 118 -6.60 19.97 -2.99
N VAL A 119 -6.24 19.33 -1.88
CA VAL A 119 -7.11 19.11 -0.72
C VAL A 119 -6.48 19.64 0.56
N THR A 120 -7.32 20.22 1.41
CA THR A 120 -6.91 20.81 2.70
C THR A 120 -7.94 20.46 3.76
N GLU A 121 -7.67 19.41 4.54
CA GLU A 121 -8.62 18.85 5.52
C GLU A 121 -7.90 18.33 6.77
N SER A 122 -8.65 18.18 7.86
CA SER A 122 -8.17 17.53 9.08
C SER A 122 -9.24 16.61 9.63
N TYR A 123 -8.85 15.37 9.89
CA TYR A 123 -9.72 14.34 10.44
C TYR A 123 -9.12 13.87 11.75
N THR A 124 -9.98 13.70 12.76
CA THR A 124 -9.58 13.20 14.08
C THR A 124 -10.49 12.05 14.46
N ASN A 125 -9.90 10.87 14.67
CA ASN A 125 -10.61 9.66 15.04
C ASN A 125 -11.75 9.30 14.06
N VAL A 126 -11.47 9.33 12.75
CA VAL A 126 -12.45 9.03 11.68
C VAL A 126 -12.05 7.75 10.94
N ALA A 127 -13.04 6.96 10.54
CA ALA A 127 -12.81 5.77 9.71
C ALA A 127 -12.31 6.16 8.31
N ILE A 128 -11.34 5.41 7.77
CA ILE A 128 -10.72 5.74 6.47
C ILE A 128 -11.77 5.81 5.35
N SER A 129 -12.76 4.91 5.31
CA SER A 129 -13.81 4.98 4.28
C SER A 129 -14.63 6.27 4.35
N ASP A 130 -14.90 6.79 5.54
CA ASP A 130 -15.64 8.04 5.72
C ASP A 130 -14.82 9.26 5.27
N ILE A 131 -13.50 9.22 5.50
CA ILE A 131 -12.55 10.21 4.97
C ILE A 131 -12.59 10.20 3.43
N VAL A 132 -12.51 9.02 2.80
CA VAL A 132 -12.58 8.88 1.33
C VAL A 132 -13.90 9.44 0.79
N LEU A 133 -15.04 9.06 1.38
CA LEU A 133 -16.36 9.59 0.99
C LEU A 133 -16.41 11.12 1.09
N ASN A 134 -15.87 11.69 2.17
CA ASN A 134 -15.83 13.13 2.36
C ASN A 134 -14.94 13.85 1.32
N LEU A 135 -13.74 13.32 1.04
CA LEU A 135 -12.83 13.89 0.04
C LEU A 135 -13.47 13.91 -1.35
N PHE A 136 -14.05 12.79 -1.80
CA PHE A 136 -14.65 12.72 -3.14
C PHE A 136 -15.92 13.54 -3.26
N SER A 137 -16.79 13.56 -2.24
CA SER A 137 -18.00 14.39 -2.26
C SER A 137 -17.70 15.90 -2.31
N LYS A 138 -16.60 16.35 -1.68
CA LYS A 138 -16.21 17.76 -1.66
C LYS A 138 -15.42 18.19 -2.89
N TYR A 139 -14.48 17.37 -3.37
CA TYR A 139 -13.50 17.79 -4.38
C TYR A 139 -13.74 17.17 -5.76
N VAL A 140 -14.60 16.16 -5.90
CA VAL A 140 -14.78 15.39 -7.14
C VAL A 140 -16.26 15.23 -7.48
N SER A 141 -16.93 16.33 -7.84
CA SER A 141 -18.37 16.35 -8.13
C SER A 141 -18.81 15.58 -9.39
N TRP A 142 -17.86 15.18 -10.23
CA TRP A 142 -18.12 14.47 -11.49
C TRP A 142 -18.04 12.95 -11.37
N ALA A 143 -17.66 12.41 -10.20
CA ALA A 143 -17.59 10.98 -9.93
C ALA A 143 -18.60 10.58 -8.86
N THR A 144 -19.10 9.35 -8.92
CA THR A 144 -19.89 8.75 -7.85
C THR A 144 -18.98 8.01 -6.86
N VAL A 145 -19.51 7.65 -5.70
CA VAL A 145 -18.77 6.95 -4.63
C VAL A 145 -19.48 5.68 -4.18
N THR A 146 -20.23 5.03 -5.08
CA THR A 146 -21.10 3.91 -4.74
C THR A 146 -20.33 2.60 -4.49
N LYS A 147 -19.08 2.51 -4.94
CA LYS A 147 -18.18 1.36 -4.76
C LYS A 147 -17.06 1.62 -3.74
N VAL A 148 -17.30 2.50 -2.77
CA VAL A 148 -16.41 2.67 -1.62
C VAL A 148 -16.74 1.59 -0.59
N GLN A 149 -15.87 0.60 -0.45
CA GLN A 149 -15.98 -0.44 0.57
C GLN A 149 -15.69 0.14 1.96
N ALA A 150 -16.42 -0.31 2.96
CA ALA A 150 -16.24 0.10 4.35
C ALA A 150 -14.86 -0.35 4.87
N CYS A 151 -14.11 0.57 5.46
CA CYS A 151 -12.84 0.31 6.12
C CYS A 151 -12.94 0.78 7.58
N SER A 152 -12.94 -0.16 8.53
CA SER A 152 -13.14 0.13 9.95
C SER A 152 -11.90 0.72 10.65
N LYS A 153 -10.78 0.91 9.93
CA LYS A 153 -9.57 1.49 10.50
C LYS A 153 -9.79 2.97 10.77
N ILE A 154 -9.65 3.37 12.03
CA ILE A 154 -9.86 4.73 12.50
C ILE A 154 -8.50 5.42 12.65
N ILE A 155 -8.37 6.62 12.09
CA ILE A 155 -7.12 7.39 12.10
C ILE A 155 -7.36 8.86 12.43
N SER A 156 -6.27 9.55 12.79
CA SER A 156 -6.21 11.01 12.79
C SER A 156 -5.16 11.45 11.78
N ILE A 157 -5.54 12.31 10.84
CA ILE A 157 -4.70 12.71 9.71
C ILE A 157 -5.00 14.14 9.29
N ASN A 158 -3.97 14.87 8.89
CA ASN A 158 -4.07 16.22 8.35
C ASN A 158 -3.51 16.23 6.93
N PHE A 159 -4.29 16.81 6.02
CA PHE A 159 -3.89 17.08 4.64
C PHE A 159 -3.74 18.61 4.51
N GLY A 160 -2.50 19.08 4.39
CA GLY A 160 -2.20 20.51 4.21
C GLY A 160 -1.74 20.80 2.79
N ASP A 161 -2.67 21.22 1.92
CA ASP A 161 -2.43 21.57 0.51
C ASP A 161 -1.71 20.46 -0.29
N VAL A 162 -2.18 19.22 -0.16
CA VAL A 162 -1.66 18.05 -0.89
C VAL A 162 -2.56 17.69 -2.07
N PHE A 163 -2.04 16.99 -3.07
CA PHE A 163 -2.90 16.49 -4.14
C PHE A 163 -3.82 15.38 -3.62
N LEU A 164 -5.06 15.32 -4.12
CA LEU A 164 -6.02 14.27 -3.76
C LEU A 164 -5.46 12.87 -4.04
N TRP A 165 -4.69 12.71 -5.12
CA TRP A 165 -3.96 11.47 -5.39
C TRP A 165 -3.05 11.08 -4.22
N ASP A 166 -2.20 12.00 -3.76
CA ASP A 166 -1.24 11.71 -2.69
C ASP A 166 -1.94 11.44 -1.35
N ALA A 167 -3.05 12.14 -1.07
CA ALA A 167 -3.90 11.86 0.08
C ALA A 167 -4.48 10.44 0.00
N MET A 168 -5.00 10.03 -1.16
CA MET A 168 -5.51 8.67 -1.36
C MET A 168 -4.43 7.60 -1.24
N GLU A 169 -3.24 7.83 -1.82
CA GLU A 169 -2.11 6.91 -1.67
C GLU A 169 -1.70 6.72 -0.20
N GLN A 170 -1.74 7.80 0.59
CA GLN A 170 -1.50 7.73 2.02
C GLN A 170 -2.57 6.91 2.75
N LEU A 171 -3.85 7.12 2.44
CA LEU A 171 -4.96 6.35 3.02
C LEU A 171 -4.86 4.87 2.64
N CYS A 172 -4.64 4.56 1.37
CA CYS A 172 -4.46 3.21 0.84
C CYS A 172 -3.27 2.48 1.47
N ARG A 173 -2.15 3.18 1.68
CA ARG A 173 -0.99 2.61 2.39
C ARG A 173 -1.31 2.24 3.83
N ILE A 174 -2.14 3.04 4.52
CA ILE A 174 -2.52 2.78 5.91
C ILE A 174 -3.60 1.69 6.00
N SER A 175 -4.58 1.69 5.09
CA SER A 175 -5.71 0.75 5.12
C SER A 175 -5.43 -0.59 4.45
N LEU A 176 -4.37 -0.70 3.64
CA LEU A 176 -4.12 -1.81 2.70
C LEU A 176 -5.15 -1.91 1.57
N TYR A 177 -5.79 -0.80 1.24
CA TYR A 177 -6.76 -0.75 0.15
C TYR A 177 -6.08 -0.28 -1.13
N ASP A 178 -6.72 -0.55 -2.26
CA ASP A 178 -6.44 0.10 -3.53
C ASP A 178 -7.64 0.93 -3.95
N TRP A 179 -7.39 1.85 -4.89
CA TRP A 179 -8.44 2.72 -5.39
C TRP A 179 -8.24 3.06 -6.86
N TYR A 180 -9.35 3.27 -7.57
CA TYR A 180 -9.36 3.84 -8.92
C TYR A 180 -10.74 4.41 -9.26
N ILE A 181 -10.81 5.18 -10.35
CA ILE A 181 -12.09 5.62 -10.93
C ILE A 181 -12.32 4.81 -12.20
N ASP A 182 -13.47 4.13 -12.28
CA ASP A 182 -13.78 3.18 -13.35
C ASP A 182 -14.40 3.84 -14.59
N GLU A 183 -14.75 3.02 -15.58
CA GLU A 183 -15.36 3.45 -16.83
C GLU A 183 -16.73 4.13 -16.65
N THR A 184 -17.40 3.86 -15.52
CA THR A 184 -18.69 4.47 -15.16
C THR A 184 -18.53 5.77 -14.38
N LEU A 185 -17.29 6.23 -14.15
CA LEU A 185 -16.94 7.36 -13.28
C LEU A 185 -17.31 7.10 -11.81
N ASP A 186 -17.25 5.84 -11.36
CA ASP A 186 -17.44 5.49 -9.96
C ASP A 186 -16.11 5.26 -9.27
N VAL A 187 -15.98 5.77 -8.05
CA VAL A 187 -14.80 5.58 -7.21
C VAL A 187 -14.87 4.20 -6.60
N ASN A 188 -13.91 3.36 -6.99
CA ASN A 188 -13.69 2.05 -6.42
C ASN A 188 -12.64 2.23 -5.33
N PHE A 189 -12.98 1.92 -4.09
CA PHE A 189 -12.04 1.87 -2.96
C PHE A 189 -12.28 0.54 -2.25
N PHE A 190 -11.31 -0.37 -2.29
CA PHE A 190 -11.52 -1.78 -1.97
C PHE A 190 -10.27 -2.41 -1.36
N ASP A 191 -10.47 -3.50 -0.62
CA ASP A 191 -9.37 -4.26 -0.07
C ASP A 191 -8.57 -4.95 -1.19
N LYS A 192 -7.25 -4.69 -1.23
CA LYS A 192 -6.32 -5.19 -2.26
C LYS A 192 -6.44 -6.68 -2.51
N ILE A 193 -6.74 -7.46 -1.48
CA ILE A 193 -6.72 -8.92 -1.53
C ILE A 193 -8.08 -9.56 -1.80
N SER A 194 -9.17 -8.80 -1.81
CA SER A 194 -10.53 -9.34 -1.95
C SER A 194 -10.96 -9.60 -3.40
N SER A 195 -10.20 -9.11 -4.39
CA SER A 195 -10.60 -9.16 -5.81
C SER A 195 -9.85 -10.27 -6.54
N VAL A 196 -10.42 -11.48 -6.56
CA VAL A 196 -9.89 -12.61 -7.34
C VAL A 196 -10.58 -12.67 -8.69
N ASN A 197 -9.79 -12.68 -9.77
CA ASN A 197 -10.29 -12.88 -11.12
C ASN A 197 -10.74 -14.34 -11.28
N PRO A 198 -11.96 -14.61 -11.77
CA PRO A 198 -12.48 -15.97 -11.90
C PRO A 198 -11.78 -16.79 -12.99
N ILE A 199 -11.03 -16.15 -13.90
CA ILE A 199 -10.32 -16.83 -14.98
C ILE A 199 -9.02 -17.42 -14.44
N VAL A 200 -8.79 -18.71 -14.73
CA VAL A 200 -7.52 -19.39 -14.47
C VAL A 200 -6.73 -19.50 -15.78
N LEU A 201 -5.54 -18.92 -15.84
CA LEU A 201 -4.65 -19.06 -17.01
C LEU A 201 -3.85 -20.35 -16.88
N SER A 202 -4.12 -21.32 -17.74
CA SER A 202 -3.46 -22.63 -17.66
C SER A 202 -3.11 -23.22 -19.01
N GLN A 203 -2.09 -24.09 -19.01
CA GLN A 203 -1.70 -24.85 -20.20
C GLN A 203 -2.80 -25.80 -20.67
N GLU A 204 -3.57 -26.36 -19.73
CA GLU A 204 -4.69 -27.26 -20.01
C GLU A 204 -5.85 -26.54 -20.70
N ASN A 205 -6.19 -25.33 -20.26
CA ASN A 205 -7.26 -24.53 -20.83
C ASN A 205 -6.88 -23.86 -22.17
N ALA A 206 -5.58 -23.84 -22.51
CA ALA A 206 -5.05 -23.20 -23.71
C ALA A 206 -5.55 -21.77 -23.95
N ASN A 207 -5.78 -21.01 -22.86
CA ASN A 207 -6.43 -19.69 -22.89
C ASN A 207 -5.46 -18.50 -22.89
N TYR A 208 -4.18 -18.77 -23.18
CA TYR A 208 -3.15 -17.76 -23.37
C TYR A 208 -2.23 -18.16 -24.52
N LYS A 209 -1.56 -17.17 -25.12
CA LYS A 209 -0.64 -17.39 -26.23
C LYS A 209 0.57 -18.19 -25.78
N ARG A 210 0.77 -19.37 -26.35
CA ARG A 210 1.94 -20.22 -26.07
C ARG A 210 3.24 -19.45 -26.28
N GLY A 211 4.17 -19.55 -25.33
CA GLY A 211 5.45 -18.82 -25.35
C GLY A 211 5.38 -17.35 -24.93
N SER A 212 4.20 -16.82 -24.57
CA SER A 212 4.10 -15.46 -24.02
C SER A 212 4.37 -15.39 -22.51
N ALA A 213 4.28 -16.51 -21.80
CA ALA A 213 4.55 -16.57 -20.37
C ALA A 213 6.05 -16.42 -20.11
N ASN A 214 6.45 -15.27 -19.55
CA ASN A 214 7.82 -14.99 -19.17
C ASN A 214 7.84 -14.46 -17.73
N PHE A 215 8.33 -15.29 -16.81
CA PHE A 215 8.41 -14.98 -15.39
C PHE A 215 9.85 -15.07 -14.91
N THR A 216 10.28 -14.08 -14.15
CA THR A 216 11.64 -13.97 -13.62
C THR A 216 11.59 -13.65 -12.12
N PRO A 217 12.27 -14.44 -11.26
CA PRO A 217 12.42 -14.11 -9.87
C PRO A 217 13.39 -12.94 -9.70
N ASP A 218 12.98 -11.92 -8.96
CA ASP A 218 13.81 -10.77 -8.60
C ASP A 218 14.14 -10.80 -7.10
N ALA A 219 15.43 -10.95 -6.79
CA ALA A 219 15.96 -10.93 -5.43
C ALA A 219 16.64 -9.60 -5.06
N SER A 220 16.61 -8.59 -5.94
CA SER A 220 17.27 -7.29 -5.70
C SER A 220 16.72 -6.56 -4.48
N LYS A 221 15.46 -6.82 -4.12
CA LYS A 221 14.78 -6.27 -2.96
C LYS A 221 14.60 -7.28 -1.82
N LEU A 222 15.26 -8.44 -1.86
CA LEU A 222 15.10 -9.47 -0.85
C LEU A 222 15.54 -8.92 0.53
N VAL A 223 14.65 -8.97 1.51
CA VAL A 223 14.89 -8.55 2.89
C VAL A 223 14.19 -9.54 3.82
N ASN A 224 14.96 -10.20 4.68
CA ASN A 224 14.42 -11.18 5.64
C ASN A 224 14.86 -10.91 7.09
N LYS A 225 15.47 -9.75 7.32
CA LYS A 225 15.74 -9.17 8.63
C LYS A 225 15.59 -7.65 8.54
N LEU A 226 14.51 -7.12 9.09
CA LEU A 226 14.11 -5.73 8.93
C LEU A 226 14.15 -4.97 10.26
N TRP A 227 14.81 -3.82 10.26
CA TRP A 227 14.73 -2.85 11.35
C TRP A 227 13.70 -1.79 11.01
N VAL A 228 12.64 -1.68 11.81
CA VAL A 228 11.61 -0.65 11.62
C VAL A 228 11.86 0.48 12.60
N LYS A 229 12.07 1.69 12.08
CA LYS A 229 12.18 2.93 12.85
C LYS A 229 10.89 3.72 12.69
N GLY A 230 10.14 3.90 13.76
CA GLY A 230 8.87 4.60 13.73
C GLY A 230 8.00 4.16 14.90
N GLY A 231 7.07 5.02 15.30
CA GLY A 231 6.32 4.87 16.54
C GLY A 231 7.01 5.52 17.74
N LYS A 232 6.20 5.91 18.72
CA LYS A 232 6.63 6.32 20.05
C LYS A 232 6.04 5.38 21.08
N ALA A 233 6.80 5.13 22.14
CA ALA A 233 6.32 4.47 23.35
C ALA A 233 6.36 5.46 24.51
N VAL A 234 5.49 5.25 25.48
CA VAL A 234 5.46 6.01 26.74
C VAL A 234 6.37 5.29 27.73
N SER A 235 7.25 6.02 28.39
CA SER A 235 8.14 5.51 29.42
C SER A 235 7.37 5.11 30.68
N ASP A 236 8.00 4.27 31.49
CA ASP A 236 7.63 4.17 32.91
C ASP A 236 7.77 5.55 33.59
N PRO A 237 7.10 5.79 34.73
CA PRO A 237 7.20 7.05 35.46
C PRO A 237 8.66 7.38 35.80
N PHE A 238 9.15 8.49 35.24
CA PHE A 238 10.49 9.01 35.44
C PHE A 238 10.51 10.02 36.57
N THR A 239 11.44 9.84 37.51
CA THR A 239 11.59 10.74 38.67
C THR A 239 12.78 11.66 38.48
N GLN A 240 12.54 12.97 38.55
CA GLN A 240 13.58 14.00 38.51
C GLN A 240 13.60 14.77 39.82
N SER A 241 14.77 14.87 40.45
CA SER A 241 14.97 15.73 41.62
C SER A 241 14.94 17.19 41.21
N ILE A 242 14.23 18.01 42.00
CA ILE A 242 14.05 19.44 41.77
C ILE A 242 14.41 20.23 43.03
N THR A 243 14.98 21.40 42.83
CA THR A 243 15.25 22.39 43.88
C THR A 243 14.65 23.71 43.46
N ILE A 244 13.84 24.29 44.34
CA ILE A 244 13.10 25.52 44.07
C ILE A 244 13.79 26.66 44.80
N SER A 245 14.15 27.68 44.03
CA SER A 245 14.72 28.92 44.56
C SER A 245 14.01 30.11 43.92
N GLY A 246 12.99 30.62 44.62
CA GLY A 246 12.13 31.69 44.14
C GLY A 246 11.20 31.23 43.02
N THR A 247 11.03 32.10 42.02
CA THR A 247 10.13 31.90 40.86
C THR A 247 10.87 31.44 39.60
N THR A 248 12.12 30.98 39.74
CA THR A 248 12.95 30.58 38.60
C THR A 248 12.38 29.29 37.97
N PRO A 249 12.09 29.27 36.66
CA PRO A 249 11.65 28.05 35.98
C PRO A 249 12.69 26.93 36.07
N ILE A 250 12.22 25.71 36.30
CA ILE A 250 13.03 24.50 36.45
C ILE A 250 12.95 23.71 35.13
N PRO A 251 14.09 23.45 34.44
CA PRO A 251 14.09 22.67 33.23
C PRO A 251 13.87 21.18 33.51
N LEU A 252 12.97 20.58 32.73
CA LEU A 252 12.70 19.15 32.73
C LEU A 252 13.55 18.46 31.67
N PHE A 253 14.03 17.25 31.97
CA PHE A 253 14.89 16.51 31.05
C PHE A 253 14.14 16.04 29.79
N TYR A 254 12.86 15.66 29.95
CA TYR A 254 12.01 15.21 28.85
C TYR A 254 10.69 15.99 28.81
N THR A 255 10.01 15.95 27.67
CA THR A 255 8.65 16.51 27.55
C THR A 255 7.70 15.70 28.42
N PRO A 256 7.08 16.31 29.44
CA PRO A 256 6.28 15.59 30.41
C PRO A 256 4.94 15.15 29.83
N ARG A 257 4.57 13.90 30.10
CA ARG A 257 3.28 13.28 29.80
C ARG A 257 2.66 12.74 31.08
N SER A 258 1.33 12.70 31.08
CA SER A 258 0.53 12.19 32.21
C SER A 258 0.87 10.72 32.51
N PRO A 259 0.84 10.30 33.80
CA PRO A 259 0.60 11.10 35.00
C PRO A 259 1.79 12.02 35.32
N ILE A 260 1.51 13.21 35.86
CA ILE A 260 2.53 14.16 36.31
C ILE A 260 2.22 14.52 37.75
N THR A 261 3.17 14.28 38.66
CA THR A 261 3.05 14.61 40.08
C THR A 261 4.30 15.32 40.57
N VAL A 262 4.13 16.27 41.49
CA VAL A 262 5.24 16.98 42.14
C VAL A 262 5.11 16.78 43.64
N THR A 263 6.20 16.40 44.30
CA THR A 263 6.25 16.29 45.76
C THR A 263 7.38 17.16 46.30
N ILE A 264 7.10 17.98 47.31
CA ILE A 264 8.10 18.82 47.99
C ILE A 264 8.05 18.51 49.48
N GLY A 265 9.19 18.14 50.06
CA GLY A 265 9.24 17.70 51.46
C GLY A 265 8.31 16.52 51.79
N GLY A 266 8.01 15.66 50.81
CA GLY A 266 7.08 14.52 50.97
C GLY A 266 5.59 14.86 50.82
N VAL A 267 5.23 16.12 50.57
CA VAL A 267 3.84 16.55 50.35
C VAL A 267 3.61 16.76 48.86
N GLU A 268 2.58 16.12 48.31
CA GLU A 268 2.15 16.32 46.93
C GLU A 268 1.65 17.76 46.70
N LYS A 269 2.03 18.32 45.56
CA LYS A 269 1.79 19.72 45.19
C LYS A 269 0.83 19.81 44.02
N THR A 270 0.08 20.89 43.99
CA THR A 270 -0.93 21.13 42.95
C THR A 270 -0.28 21.65 41.67
N LEU A 271 -0.70 21.09 40.53
CA LEU A 271 -0.19 21.44 39.20
C LEU A 271 -1.27 22.13 38.36
N GLY A 272 -0.85 23.16 37.62
CA GLY A 272 -1.62 23.80 36.55
C GLY A 272 -0.87 23.75 35.22
N ILE A 273 -1.51 24.16 34.14
CA ILE A 273 -0.89 24.28 32.81
C ILE A 273 -0.62 25.75 32.52
N GLN A 274 0.61 26.08 32.11
CA GLN A 274 0.98 27.45 31.78
C GLN A 274 0.09 28.00 30.65
N ASN A 275 -0.36 29.26 30.79
CA ASN A 275 -1.26 29.95 29.87
C ASN A 275 -2.70 29.39 29.78
N ILE A 276 -3.06 28.43 30.64
CA ILE A 276 -4.44 27.92 30.77
C ILE A 276 -4.93 28.10 32.21
N THR A 277 -4.09 27.79 33.18
CA THR A 277 -4.38 27.98 34.60
C THR A 277 -3.94 29.36 35.06
N ASP A 278 -4.82 30.05 35.80
CA ASP A 278 -4.52 31.38 36.34
C ASP A 278 -3.34 31.33 37.31
N VAL A 279 -2.47 32.32 37.20
CA VAL A 279 -1.31 32.49 38.10
C VAL A 279 -1.79 32.76 39.52
N GLY A 280 -1.10 32.19 40.52
CA GLY A 280 -1.43 32.30 41.93
C GLY A 280 -2.50 31.30 42.40
N THR A 281 -2.85 30.30 41.59
CA THR A 281 -3.89 29.31 41.94
C THR A 281 -3.36 27.90 42.20
N LYS A 282 -2.12 27.60 41.77
CA LYS A 282 -1.48 26.28 41.91
C LYS A 282 -0.09 26.44 42.51
N ASP A 283 0.46 25.36 43.05
CA ASP A 283 1.84 25.36 43.54
C ASP A 283 2.85 25.51 42.40
N PHE A 284 2.56 24.88 41.25
CA PHE A 284 3.37 24.93 40.03
C PHE A 284 2.52 25.02 38.77
N LEU A 285 3.08 25.61 37.73
CA LEU A 285 2.56 25.59 36.36
C LEU A 285 3.51 24.80 35.46
N ILE A 286 2.99 23.97 34.56
CA ILE A 286 3.79 23.19 33.62
C ILE A 286 3.71 23.74 32.20
N ASN A 287 4.87 23.81 31.55
CA ASN A 287 4.99 24.04 30.12
C ASN A 287 5.55 22.78 29.45
N THR A 288 4.68 22.03 28.79
CA THR A 288 5.06 20.80 28.07
C THR A 288 5.93 21.08 26.85
N ASN A 289 5.74 22.23 26.19
CA ASN A 289 6.41 22.59 24.95
C ASN A 289 7.86 23.01 25.19
N GLU A 290 8.09 23.83 26.21
CA GLU A 290 9.42 24.31 26.60
C GLU A 290 10.12 23.40 27.62
N LYS A 291 9.43 22.35 28.09
CA LYS A 291 9.91 21.43 29.13
C LYS A 291 10.25 22.17 30.42
N LEU A 292 9.36 23.03 30.90
CA LEU A 292 9.57 23.81 32.12
C LEU A 292 8.53 23.48 33.18
N LEU A 293 9.00 23.38 34.43
CA LEU A 293 8.19 23.46 35.63
C LEU A 293 8.38 24.84 36.26
N ILE A 294 7.31 25.62 36.34
CA ILE A 294 7.36 27.01 36.79
C ILE A 294 6.80 27.08 38.21
N PRO A 295 7.61 27.49 39.21
CA PRO A 295 7.12 27.74 40.55
C PRO A 295 6.09 28.87 40.57
N ASP A 296 4.95 28.65 41.23
CA ASP A 296 3.88 29.64 41.40
C ASP A 296 3.68 29.92 42.90
N LEU A 297 2.75 29.23 43.59
CA LEU A 297 2.60 29.40 45.05
C LEU A 297 3.72 28.71 45.87
N CYS A 298 4.39 27.71 45.31
CA CYS A 298 5.47 27.00 46.01
C CYS A 298 6.84 27.54 45.56
N THR A 299 7.42 28.48 46.32
CA THR A 299 8.62 29.24 45.92
C THR A 299 9.92 28.78 46.58
N SER A 300 9.91 27.73 47.39
CA SER A 300 11.11 27.20 48.05
C SER A 300 10.96 25.74 48.43
N GLY A 301 12.07 25.01 48.44
CA GLY A 301 12.14 23.63 48.94
C GLY A 301 12.86 22.70 47.97
N THR A 302 13.01 21.45 48.39
CA THR A 302 13.54 20.37 47.56
C THR A 302 12.53 19.23 47.49
N GLY A 303 12.55 18.52 46.37
CA GLY A 303 11.69 17.37 46.19
C GLY A 303 11.85 16.75 44.81
N THR A 304 10.78 16.14 44.31
CA THR A 304 10.80 15.40 43.04
C THR A 304 9.59 15.73 42.20
N ILE A 305 9.78 15.67 40.88
CA ILE A 305 8.70 15.57 39.91
C ILE A 305 8.74 14.17 39.31
N VAL A 306 7.58 13.53 39.20
CA VAL A 306 7.41 12.23 38.55
C VAL A 306 6.53 12.43 37.32
N TYR A 307 7.00 11.99 36.15
CA TYR A 307 6.27 12.12 34.90
C TYR A 307 6.64 11.03 33.90
N CYS A 308 5.73 10.69 32.98
CA CYS A 308 6.07 9.84 31.83
C CYS A 308 6.62 10.70 30.68
N TYR A 309 7.34 10.10 29.74
CA TYR A 309 7.76 10.78 28.51
C TYR A 309 7.66 9.84 27.30
N GLU A 310 7.58 10.42 26.10
CA GLU A 310 7.56 9.66 24.85
C GLU A 310 8.97 9.49 24.30
N TYR A 311 9.30 8.29 23.82
CA TYR A 311 10.56 7.99 23.16
C TYR A 311 10.36 7.20 21.87
N PRO A 312 11.19 7.39 20.83
CA PRO A 312 11.07 6.67 19.58
C PRO A 312 11.42 5.20 19.75
N ILE A 313 10.69 4.32 19.07
CA ILE A 313 10.95 2.87 19.12
C ILE A 313 11.68 2.38 17.87
N LYS A 314 12.37 1.23 18.04
CA LYS A 314 12.94 0.44 16.95
C LYS A 314 12.47 -0.99 17.10
N LEU A 315 11.88 -1.54 16.05
CA LEU A 315 11.40 -2.93 16.01
C LEU A 315 12.33 -3.76 15.14
N LEU A 316 12.59 -5.00 15.54
CA LEU A 316 13.32 -5.97 14.73
C LEU A 316 12.34 -7.07 14.29
N LEU A 317 12.20 -7.26 12.99
CA LEU A 317 11.37 -8.28 12.36
C LEU A 317 12.24 -9.25 11.54
N GLU A 318 11.98 -10.55 11.60
CA GLU A 318 12.80 -11.57 10.96
C GLU A 318 11.96 -12.71 10.38
N ASP A 319 12.29 -13.17 9.17
CA ASP A 319 11.74 -14.39 8.56
C ASP A 319 12.83 -15.49 8.55
N LYS A 320 12.76 -16.41 9.52
CA LYS A 320 13.78 -17.46 9.70
C LYS A 320 13.75 -18.52 8.60
N GLN A 321 12.59 -18.79 8.02
CA GLN A 321 12.47 -19.75 6.91
C GLN A 321 13.15 -19.20 5.66
N SER A 322 12.88 -17.93 5.34
CA SER A 322 13.59 -17.22 4.29
C SER A 322 15.10 -17.16 4.52
N GLN A 323 15.54 -16.82 5.75
CA GLN A 323 16.96 -16.79 6.09
C GLN A 323 17.65 -18.14 5.85
N THR A 324 16.96 -19.24 6.18
CA THR A 324 17.47 -20.60 5.94
C THR A 324 17.58 -20.90 4.45
N LYS A 325 16.62 -20.44 3.65
CA LYS A 325 16.55 -20.74 2.21
C LYS A 325 17.48 -19.87 1.35
N TYR A 326 17.60 -18.59 1.68
CA TYR A 326 18.29 -17.61 0.83
C TYR A 326 19.53 -16.98 1.48
N GLY A 327 19.71 -17.10 2.80
CA GLY A 327 20.73 -16.37 3.57
C GLY A 327 20.16 -15.11 4.23
N VAL A 328 20.97 -14.37 4.99
CA VAL A 328 20.50 -13.19 5.73
C VAL A 328 20.63 -11.94 4.85
N PHE A 329 19.51 -11.22 4.69
CA PHE A 329 19.42 -9.94 3.99
C PHE A 329 18.76 -8.90 4.91
N GLU A 330 19.50 -7.85 5.20
CA GLU A 330 19.11 -6.82 6.16
C GLU A 330 18.69 -5.52 5.48
N ASP A 331 17.68 -4.85 6.04
CA ASP A 331 17.27 -3.51 5.62
C ASP A 331 16.67 -2.71 6.79
N ILE A 332 16.47 -1.40 6.58
CA ILE A 332 15.89 -0.47 7.53
C ILE A 332 14.68 0.23 6.91
N LEU A 333 13.49 0.01 7.47
CA LEU A 333 12.28 0.76 7.14
C LEU A 333 12.11 1.94 8.08
N ASN A 334 12.02 3.16 7.54
CA ASN A 334 11.59 4.34 8.29
C ASN A 334 10.08 4.52 8.12
N ALA A 335 9.31 4.13 9.14
CA ALA A 335 7.86 4.33 9.17
C ALA A 335 7.57 5.77 9.62
N ASP A 336 6.96 6.55 8.72
CA ASP A 336 6.55 7.94 8.97
C ASP A 336 5.26 7.99 9.81
N THR A 337 5.37 7.57 11.08
CA THR A 337 4.26 7.54 12.04
C THR A 337 4.80 7.57 13.46
N ASP A 338 4.07 8.24 14.36
CA ASP A 338 4.30 8.21 15.80
C ASP A 338 3.54 7.05 16.49
N ASP A 339 2.70 6.32 15.76
CA ASP A 339 1.95 5.18 16.28
C ASP A 339 2.76 3.88 16.16
N LYS A 340 3.01 3.25 17.32
CA LYS A 340 3.74 1.97 17.42
C LYS A 340 3.07 0.83 16.64
N THR A 341 1.75 0.74 16.69
CA THR A 341 0.99 -0.31 16.03
C THR A 341 1.07 -0.15 14.52
N ILE A 342 0.88 1.07 14.02
CA ILE A 342 1.00 1.37 12.59
C ILE A 342 2.43 1.09 12.09
N ALA A 343 3.46 1.49 12.83
CA ALA A 343 4.85 1.21 12.47
C ALA A 343 5.11 -0.29 12.35
N ARG A 344 4.62 -1.09 13.32
CA ARG A 344 4.74 -2.56 13.28
C ARG A 344 4.04 -3.15 12.06
N GLU A 345 2.80 -2.75 11.77
CA GLU A 345 2.02 -3.23 10.63
C GLU A 345 2.75 -2.96 9.30
N LEU A 346 3.26 -1.74 9.10
CA LEU A 346 4.06 -1.37 7.92
C LEU A 346 5.34 -2.21 7.80
N GLY A 347 5.99 -2.50 8.93
CA GLY A 347 7.16 -3.37 8.99
C GLY A 347 6.88 -4.80 8.56
N ILE A 348 5.79 -5.39 9.08
CA ILE A 348 5.37 -6.75 8.73
C ILE A 348 5.02 -6.81 7.24
N GLN A 349 4.29 -5.82 6.71
CA GLN A 349 3.99 -5.71 5.28
C GLN A 349 5.26 -5.74 4.43
N TYR A 350 6.24 -4.89 4.78
CA TYR A 350 7.50 -4.79 4.06
C TYR A 350 8.27 -6.11 4.09
N LEU A 351 8.46 -6.68 5.29
CA LEU A 351 9.17 -7.94 5.45
C LEU A 351 8.47 -9.04 4.65
N PHE A 352 7.15 -9.10 4.66
CA PHE A 352 6.43 -10.18 3.99
C PHE A 352 6.46 -10.10 2.46
N LYS A 353 6.39 -8.87 1.92
CA LYS A 353 6.55 -8.62 0.50
C LYS A 353 7.93 -9.04 0.00
N TYR A 354 8.95 -8.80 0.82
CA TYR A 354 10.34 -8.89 0.41
C TYR A 354 11.11 -10.04 1.04
N SER A 355 10.51 -10.87 1.90
CA SER A 355 11.21 -12.03 2.49
C SER A 355 11.44 -13.15 1.48
N ASN A 356 10.80 -13.12 0.32
CA ASN A 356 11.07 -14.06 -0.75
C ASN A 356 11.36 -13.27 -2.04
N PRO A 357 12.13 -13.84 -2.99
CA PRO A 357 12.27 -13.24 -4.31
C PRO A 357 10.90 -12.98 -4.92
N VAL A 358 10.68 -11.74 -5.37
CA VAL A 358 9.42 -11.33 -5.98
C VAL A 358 9.41 -11.87 -7.40
N MET A 359 8.42 -12.69 -7.73
CA MET A 359 8.28 -13.17 -9.11
C MET A 359 7.56 -12.10 -9.91
N THR A 360 8.19 -11.62 -10.99
CA THR A 360 7.56 -10.69 -11.92
C THR A 360 7.49 -11.32 -13.30
N GLY A 361 6.49 -10.95 -14.10
CA GLY A 361 6.40 -11.52 -15.44
C GLY A 361 5.35 -10.87 -16.32
N ASN A 362 5.23 -11.41 -17.52
CA ASN A 362 4.15 -11.10 -18.44
C ASN A 362 3.53 -12.36 -19.04
N ILE A 363 2.28 -12.23 -19.45
CA ILE A 363 1.53 -13.26 -20.15
C ILE A 363 0.49 -12.60 -21.07
N GLN A 364 0.20 -13.22 -22.20
CA GLN A 364 -0.79 -12.72 -23.17
C GLN A 364 -2.01 -13.65 -23.22
N PRO A 365 -3.09 -13.37 -22.47
CA PRO A 365 -4.36 -14.07 -22.60
C PRO A 365 -4.94 -13.93 -24.00
N MET A 366 -5.76 -14.90 -24.40
CA MET A 366 -6.45 -14.85 -25.69
C MET A 366 -7.73 -14.01 -25.64
N GLU A 367 -8.42 -14.01 -24.51
CA GLU A 367 -9.67 -13.30 -24.27
C GLU A 367 -9.87 -13.05 -22.76
N GLY A 368 -10.89 -12.28 -22.41
CA GLY A 368 -11.29 -12.03 -21.02
C GLY A 368 -11.19 -10.57 -20.57
N LYS A 369 -11.89 -10.28 -19.47
CA LYS A 369 -11.83 -9.02 -18.74
C LYS A 369 -10.83 -9.13 -17.60
N TYR A 370 -9.82 -8.27 -17.63
CA TYR A 370 -8.78 -8.20 -16.62
C TYR A 370 -8.70 -6.80 -16.04
N LYS A 371 -8.57 -6.69 -14.73
CA LYS A 371 -8.36 -5.39 -14.07
C LYS A 371 -7.06 -5.40 -13.29
N PRO A 372 -6.29 -4.30 -13.32
CA PRO A 372 -5.18 -4.13 -12.40
C PRO A 372 -5.65 -4.25 -10.94
N GLY A 373 -4.81 -4.83 -10.09
CA GLY A 373 -5.07 -5.08 -8.68
C GLY A 373 -5.67 -6.45 -8.39
N GLU A 374 -6.36 -7.08 -9.37
CA GLU A 374 -6.94 -8.41 -9.19
C GLU A 374 -5.86 -9.49 -9.02
N LEU A 375 -6.20 -10.52 -8.24
CA LEU A 375 -5.43 -11.76 -8.14
C LEU A 375 -5.89 -12.72 -9.22
N ILE A 376 -4.96 -13.28 -10.00
CA ILE A 376 -5.23 -14.27 -11.04
C ILE A 376 -4.44 -15.54 -10.79
N LYS A 377 -5.10 -16.70 -10.94
CA LYS A 377 -4.45 -18.00 -10.81
C LYS A 377 -3.73 -18.36 -12.12
N ILE A 378 -2.48 -18.78 -12.01
CA ILE A 378 -1.65 -19.17 -13.14
C ILE A 378 -1.07 -20.57 -12.92
N GLU A 379 -1.28 -21.44 -13.91
CA GLU A 379 -0.93 -22.86 -13.86
C GLU A 379 -0.16 -23.25 -15.13
N ILE A 380 1.17 -23.17 -15.03
CA ILE A 380 2.10 -23.48 -16.12
C ILE A 380 3.18 -24.45 -15.57
N PRO A 381 2.86 -25.76 -15.51
CA PRO A 381 3.78 -26.78 -15.03
C PRO A 381 5.15 -26.78 -15.71
N ASP A 382 5.22 -26.50 -17.02
CA ASP A 382 6.48 -26.49 -17.79
C ASP A 382 7.55 -25.52 -17.23
N ILE A 383 7.14 -24.48 -16.49
CA ILE A 383 8.03 -23.53 -15.83
C ILE A 383 7.85 -23.50 -14.30
N ASN A 384 7.25 -24.56 -13.75
CA ASN A 384 6.99 -24.73 -12.31
C ASN A 384 6.19 -23.59 -11.67
N ILE A 385 5.16 -23.09 -12.36
CA ILE A 385 4.26 -22.06 -11.84
C ILE A 385 2.90 -22.67 -11.56
N ASN A 386 2.47 -22.59 -10.30
CA ASN A 386 1.13 -22.93 -9.85
C ASN A 386 0.74 -22.03 -8.66
N ASP A 387 0.54 -20.74 -8.93
CA ASP A 387 0.37 -19.74 -7.88
C ASP A 387 -0.57 -18.61 -8.31
N TYR A 388 -0.99 -17.78 -7.35
CA TYR A 388 -1.69 -16.53 -7.62
C TYR A 388 -0.70 -15.41 -7.90
N PHE A 389 -1.03 -14.57 -8.86
CA PHE A 389 -0.30 -13.35 -9.19
C PHE A 389 -1.23 -12.15 -9.13
N GLN A 390 -0.73 -11.02 -8.66
CA GLN A 390 -1.43 -9.75 -8.78
C GLN A 390 -1.21 -9.16 -10.18
N ILE A 391 -2.28 -8.72 -10.83
CA ILE A 391 -2.22 -8.01 -12.10
C ILE A 391 -1.72 -6.58 -11.84
N LYS A 392 -0.48 -6.28 -12.24
CA LYS A 392 0.11 -4.95 -12.09
C LYS A 392 -0.29 -4.00 -13.21
N GLN A 393 -0.37 -4.51 -14.44
CA GLN A 393 -0.76 -3.74 -15.61
C GLN A 393 -1.56 -4.61 -16.57
N VAL A 394 -2.58 -4.02 -17.19
CA VAL A 394 -3.34 -4.58 -18.30
C VAL A 394 -3.13 -3.67 -19.50
N ARG A 395 -2.58 -4.19 -20.59
CA ARG A 395 -2.43 -3.48 -21.85
C ARG A 395 -3.25 -4.14 -22.94
N ASN A 396 -4.11 -3.36 -23.58
CA ASN A 396 -4.89 -3.79 -24.73
C ASN A 396 -4.40 -3.05 -25.96
N SER A 397 -4.21 -3.77 -27.07
CA SER A 397 -3.84 -3.19 -28.36
C SER A 397 -4.73 -3.75 -29.46
N SER A 398 -5.23 -2.86 -30.32
CA SER A 398 -6.12 -3.22 -31.42
C SER A 398 -5.74 -2.49 -32.69
N VAL A 399 -5.84 -3.20 -33.81
CA VAL A 399 -5.62 -2.68 -35.17
C VAL A 399 -6.93 -2.89 -35.95
N PRO A 400 -7.43 -1.87 -36.66
CA PRO A 400 -8.70 -2.00 -37.36
C PRO A 400 -8.62 -3.05 -38.46
N GLY A 401 -9.70 -3.82 -38.62
CA GLY A 401 -9.82 -4.87 -39.64
C GLY A 401 -9.24 -6.23 -39.27
N LEU A 402 -8.47 -6.36 -38.17
CA LEU A 402 -7.98 -7.66 -37.70
C LEU A 402 -8.99 -8.40 -36.81
N GLY A 403 -9.95 -7.68 -36.21
CA GLY A 403 -10.95 -8.26 -35.29
C GLY A 403 -10.37 -8.91 -34.04
N GLN A 404 -9.07 -8.69 -33.76
CA GLN A 404 -8.36 -9.24 -32.61
C GLN A 404 -7.85 -8.10 -31.72
N ILE A 405 -8.02 -8.27 -30.41
CA ILE A 405 -7.48 -7.40 -29.37
C ILE A 405 -6.36 -8.18 -28.68
N ASN A 406 -5.16 -7.64 -28.73
CA ASN A 406 -4.02 -8.22 -28.03
C ASN A 406 -4.02 -7.74 -26.59
N ILE A 407 -4.20 -8.67 -25.65
CA ILE A 407 -4.13 -8.42 -24.21
C ILE A 407 -2.74 -8.81 -23.72
N ASN A 408 -2.11 -7.95 -22.94
CA ASN A 408 -0.84 -8.23 -22.26
C ASN A 408 -0.97 -7.87 -20.79
N LEU A 409 -0.74 -8.86 -19.92
CA LEU A 409 -0.77 -8.70 -18.48
C LEU A 409 0.66 -8.62 -17.96
N GLN A 410 0.95 -7.61 -17.15
CA GLN A 410 2.13 -7.61 -16.29
C GLN A 410 1.72 -8.08 -14.90
N LEU A 411 2.49 -9.00 -14.35
CA LEU A 411 2.15 -9.77 -13.17
C LEU A 411 3.27 -9.71 -12.14
N GLU A 412 2.90 -9.78 -10.87
CA GLU A 412 3.82 -9.84 -9.72
C GLU A 412 3.24 -10.79 -8.68
N THR A 413 4.08 -11.53 -7.94
CA THR A 413 3.62 -12.26 -6.75
C THR A 413 2.91 -11.29 -5.80
N PRO A 414 1.73 -11.63 -5.27
CA PRO A 414 0.99 -10.73 -4.41
C PRO A 414 1.77 -10.46 -3.12
N GLU A 415 1.47 -9.32 -2.51
CA GLU A 415 1.73 -9.13 -1.09
C GLU A 415 0.93 -10.22 -0.37
N ARG A 416 1.61 -11.21 0.21
CA ARG A 416 0.95 -12.36 0.83
C ARG A 416 -0.04 -11.83 1.92
N ASP A 417 -1.10 -12.58 2.19
CA ASP A 417 -2.27 -12.20 3.00
C ASP A 417 -1.94 -11.70 4.43
N ILE A 418 -2.37 -10.48 4.74
CA ILE A 418 -2.15 -9.80 6.03
C ILE A 418 -3.45 -9.78 6.86
N SER A 419 -4.62 -9.98 6.25
CA SER A 419 -5.90 -9.90 6.97
C SER A 419 -6.16 -11.17 7.79
N GLY A 420 -5.75 -12.34 7.27
CA GLY A 420 -5.73 -13.60 8.04
C GLY A 420 -4.71 -13.57 9.17
N ILE A 421 -3.53 -13.00 8.92
CA ILE A 421 -2.41 -12.99 9.86
C ILE A 421 -2.57 -11.88 10.91
N LEU A 422 -3.04 -10.67 10.60
CA LEU A 422 -3.28 -9.60 11.59
C LEU A 422 -4.35 -9.97 12.60
N LYS A 423 -5.36 -10.74 12.18
CA LYS A 423 -6.37 -11.28 13.11
C LYS A 423 -5.72 -12.26 14.08
N GLU A 424 -4.91 -13.19 13.58
CA GLU A 424 -4.17 -14.14 14.41
C GLU A 424 -3.08 -13.45 15.26
N PHE A 425 -2.46 -12.40 14.74
CA PHE A 425 -1.38 -11.64 15.38
C PHE A 425 -1.93 -10.70 16.46
N ASN A 426 -3.10 -10.09 16.27
CA ASN A 426 -3.82 -9.34 17.32
C ASN A 426 -4.31 -10.28 18.43
N GLU A 427 -4.78 -11.48 18.08
CA GLU A 427 -5.12 -12.52 19.07
C GLU A 427 -3.89 -13.01 19.85
N ARG A 428 -2.72 -13.10 19.18
CA ARG A 428 -1.43 -13.43 19.83
C ARG A 428 -0.87 -12.27 20.64
N LEU A 429 -0.99 -11.01 20.19
CA LEU A 429 -0.58 -9.81 20.92
C LEU A 429 -1.40 -9.65 22.20
N ALA A 430 -2.73 -9.83 22.13
CA ALA A 430 -3.59 -9.82 23.32
C ALA A 430 -3.22 -10.93 24.34
N LYS A 431 -2.67 -12.07 23.87
CA LYS A 431 -2.13 -13.14 24.73
C LYS A 431 -0.74 -12.79 25.29
N LEU A 432 0.12 -12.14 24.52
CA LEU A 432 1.46 -11.72 24.93
C LEU A 432 1.42 -10.54 25.91
N GLU A 433 0.52 -9.58 25.74
CA GLU A 433 0.31 -8.47 26.69
C GLU A 433 -0.12 -8.98 28.07
N ARG A 434 -0.89 -10.07 28.15
CA ARG A 434 -1.18 -10.74 29.43
C ARG A 434 0.04 -11.40 30.07
N THR A 435 1.07 -11.71 29.29
CA THR A 435 2.25 -12.47 29.73
C THR A 435 3.42 -11.54 30.13
N ILE A 436 3.51 -10.35 29.53
CA ILE A 436 4.57 -9.35 29.78
C ILE A 436 4.43 -8.65 31.14
N TYR A 437 3.24 -8.64 31.75
CA TYR A 437 3.02 -8.13 33.13
C TYR A 437 3.81 -8.85 34.24
N LYS A 438 4.67 -9.83 33.92
CA LYS A 438 5.43 -10.58 34.93
C LYS A 438 6.93 -10.31 35.02
N ASN A 439 7.62 -9.65 34.08
CA ASN A 439 9.08 -9.47 34.22
C ASN A 439 9.60 -8.18 33.57
N SER A 440 10.07 -7.26 34.41
CA SER A 440 10.64 -5.94 34.13
C SER A 440 12.17 -5.94 34.04
N GLY A 441 12.76 -4.99 33.30
CA GLY A 441 14.08 -4.41 33.67
C GLY A 441 15.04 -3.99 32.55
N THR A 442 14.97 -2.71 32.16
CA THR A 442 16.05 -1.81 31.66
C THR A 442 16.86 -2.08 30.37
N GLU A 443 17.15 -0.95 29.69
CA GLU A 443 18.02 -0.67 28.54
C GLU A 443 17.51 -1.05 27.15
N VAL A 444 17.44 -0.01 26.28
CA VAL A 444 17.00 0.02 24.86
C VAL A 444 16.31 -1.26 24.42
N THR A 445 15.00 -1.31 24.64
CA THR A 445 14.21 -2.51 24.36
C THR A 445 14.05 -2.67 22.84
N VAL A 446 14.94 -3.47 22.24
CA VAL A 446 14.64 -4.13 20.97
C VAL A 446 13.60 -5.19 21.31
N GLU A 447 12.33 -4.90 21.04
CA GLU A 447 11.28 -5.91 21.10
C GLU A 447 11.51 -6.88 19.92
N GLN A 448 12.12 -8.03 20.20
CA GLN A 448 12.33 -9.10 19.22
C GLN A 448 11.04 -9.91 19.10
N TYR A 449 10.39 -9.84 17.95
CA TYR A 449 9.27 -10.73 17.61
C TYR A 449 9.83 -11.96 16.89
N ARG A 450 9.74 -13.14 17.53
CA ARG A 450 10.02 -14.43 16.88
C ARG A 450 8.70 -15.03 16.41
N GLU A 451 8.53 -15.23 15.12
CA GLU A 451 7.49 -16.12 14.63
C GLU A 451 7.90 -17.56 14.91
N TYR A 452 7.19 -18.19 15.86
CA TYR A 452 7.12 -19.65 15.94
C TYR A 452 5.90 -20.09 15.15
N THR A 453 6.13 -20.74 14.00
CA THR A 453 5.15 -21.62 13.39
C THR A 453 5.31 -22.99 14.03
N ASP A 454 4.36 -23.37 14.87
CA ASP A 454 4.24 -24.74 15.36
C ASP A 454 3.73 -25.59 14.19
N SER A 455 4.57 -26.46 13.63
CA SER A 455 4.12 -27.43 12.64
C SER A 455 3.31 -28.49 13.36
N LEU A 456 1.99 -28.34 13.36
CA LEU A 456 1.09 -29.38 13.84
C LEU A 456 1.09 -30.52 12.82
N THR A 457 2.05 -31.43 12.93
CA THR A 457 1.94 -32.73 12.27
C THR A 457 0.90 -33.53 13.05
N MET A 458 -0.32 -33.61 12.51
CA MET A 458 -1.33 -34.53 13.04
C MET A 458 -0.78 -35.96 12.87
N PRO A 459 -0.56 -36.74 13.94
CA PRO A 459 -0.20 -38.13 13.76
C PRO A 459 -1.42 -38.88 13.22
N THR A 460 -1.26 -39.53 12.06
CA THR A 460 -2.17 -40.58 11.63
C THR A 460 -2.12 -41.68 12.67
N ILE A 461 -3.23 -41.87 13.39
CA ILE A 461 -3.38 -43.00 14.30
C ILE A 461 -3.58 -44.24 13.45
N THR A 462 -2.53 -45.05 13.30
CA THR A 462 -2.67 -46.49 13.12
C THR A 462 -2.20 -47.15 14.40
N ASP A 463 -3.18 -47.66 15.13
CA ASP A 463 -3.00 -48.44 16.34
C ASP A 463 -2.10 -49.67 16.08
N SER A 464 -0.95 -49.73 16.74
CA SER A 464 -0.42 -50.93 17.41
C SER A 464 0.96 -50.67 18.02
N SER A 465 1.06 -50.95 19.33
CA SER A 465 2.27 -51.07 20.16
C SER A 465 2.97 -49.78 20.61
N ILE A 466 2.43 -49.23 21.70
CA ILE A 466 3.12 -48.27 22.59
C ILE A 466 4.24 -49.00 23.34
N THR A 467 5.46 -48.46 23.28
CA THR A 467 6.50 -48.69 24.31
C THR A 467 7.12 -47.34 24.68
N TYR A 468 6.92 -46.88 25.91
CA TYR A 468 7.59 -45.69 26.45
C TYR A 468 8.94 -46.11 27.03
N VAL A 469 10.04 -45.46 26.61
CA VAL A 469 11.34 -45.53 27.29
C VAL A 469 11.53 -44.23 28.06
N LEU A 470 11.48 -44.33 29.39
CA LEU A 470 11.78 -43.25 30.32
C LEU A 470 13.31 -43.16 30.45
N HIS A 471 13.94 -42.15 29.84
CA HIS A 471 15.33 -41.84 30.16
C HIS A 471 15.38 -41.00 31.45
N GLN A 472 15.66 -41.66 32.57
CA GLN A 472 16.15 -41.02 33.78
C GLN A 472 17.63 -40.67 33.57
N TYR A 473 17.98 -39.40 33.67
CA TYR A 473 19.37 -38.98 33.82
C TYR A 473 19.76 -39.12 35.30
N PRO A 474 20.73 -39.97 35.66
CA PRO A 474 21.34 -39.91 36.97
C PRO A 474 22.20 -38.64 37.07
N ILE A 475 21.87 -37.81 38.06
CA ILE A 475 22.74 -36.77 38.57
C ILE A 475 23.92 -37.48 39.24
N CYS A 476 25.10 -37.42 38.63
CA CYS A 476 26.36 -37.69 39.32
C CYS A 476 27.13 -36.38 39.47
N GLY A 477 27.13 -35.88 40.70
CA GLY A 477 28.02 -34.81 41.13
C GLY A 477 29.49 -35.23 41.05
N THR A 478 30.33 -34.23 40.88
CA THR A 478 31.79 -34.21 41.05
C THR A 478 32.47 -35.50 41.53
N GLY A 479 33.22 -36.12 40.61
CA GLY A 479 34.33 -37.02 40.90
C GLY A 479 33.94 -38.47 41.13
N THR A 480 33.87 -39.27 40.06
CA THR A 480 34.48 -40.62 39.91
C THR A 480 34.22 -41.11 38.48
N ILE A 481 35.21 -41.78 37.89
CA ILE A 481 35.24 -42.27 36.51
C ILE A 481 34.48 -43.61 36.43
N CYS A 482 33.59 -43.78 35.44
CA CYS A 482 33.15 -45.10 35.00
C CYS A 482 33.36 -45.23 33.49
N ASN A 483 34.38 -45.99 33.16
CA ASN A 483 34.78 -46.47 31.85
C ASN A 483 34.08 -47.82 31.63
N THR A 484 33.45 -48.07 30.48
CA THR A 484 33.43 -49.40 29.86
C THR A 484 32.87 -49.39 28.43
N THR A 485 33.75 -49.81 27.54
CA THR A 485 33.59 -50.37 26.20
C THR A 485 32.74 -51.66 26.18
N LEU A 486 31.93 -51.89 25.13
CA LEU A 486 31.74 -53.13 24.34
C LEU A 486 30.62 -52.89 23.29
N LEU A 487 30.86 -53.02 21.97
CA LEU A 487 30.57 -54.20 21.10
C LEU A 487 29.17 -54.79 21.39
N ILE A 488 28.20 -54.80 20.48
CA ILE A 488 28.18 -55.06 19.02
C ILE A 488 27.26 -54.06 18.32
#